data_AF-F3GMN6-F1
#
_entry.id   AF-F3GMN6-F1
#
_cell.length_a   1.000
_cell.length_b   1.000
_cell.length_c   1.000
_cell.angle_alpha   90.00
_cell.angle_beta   90.00
_cell.angle_gamma   90.00
#
_symmetry.space_group_name_H-M   'P 1'
#
loop_
_entity.id
_entity.type
_entity.pdbx_description
1 polymer ?
#
loop_
_entity_poly.entity_id
_entity_poly.type
_entity_poly.pdbx_seq_one_letter_code
_entity_poly.pdbx_strand_id
1 'polypeptide(L)' 'ALDPELVGEVLKVIQGLAEEGRTMILVTHEMGFARKVASQVVFLHQGQIEESGHPDEVLNNPKSERLQQFLSGNLK' A
#
# COMPACT_ATOMS: atom_id res chain seq x y z
N ALA A 1 -14.22 -8.10 2.81
CA ALA A 1 -14.44 -9.33 2.02
C ALA A 1 -13.74 -10.56 2.64
N LEU A 2 -12.89 -10.40 3.64
CA LEU A 2 -12.35 -11.47 4.47
C LEU A 2 -12.51 -11.06 5.94
N ASP A 3 -12.61 -12.05 6.82
CA ASP A 3 -12.59 -11.80 8.27
C ASP A 3 -11.20 -11.29 8.69
N PRO A 4 -11.09 -10.32 9.63
CA PRO A 4 -9.82 -9.72 10.02
C PRO A 4 -8.74 -10.73 10.43
N GLU A 5 -9.15 -11.85 11.03
CA GLU A 5 -8.26 -12.93 11.47
C GLU A 5 -7.56 -13.64 10.29
N LEU A 6 -8.22 -13.72 9.12
CA LEU A 6 -7.71 -14.41 7.93
C LEU A 6 -6.88 -13.50 7.01
N VAL A 7 -7.00 -12.18 7.16
CA VAL A 7 -6.23 -11.20 6.36
C VAL A 7 -4.73 -11.43 6.55
N GLY A 8 -4.30 -11.71 7.79
CA GLY A 8 -2.88 -11.95 8.09
C GLY A 8 -2.29 -13.15 7.35
N GLU A 9 -3.06 -14.23 7.15
CA GLU A 9 -2.58 -15.41 6.43
C GLU A 9 -2.40 -15.13 4.94
N VAL A 10 -3.35 -14.42 4.33
CA VAL A 10 -3.27 -14.02 2.92
C VAL A 10 -2.07 -13.09 2.71
N LEU A 11 -1.87 -12.10 3.59
CA LEU A 11 -0.72 -11.20 3.49
C LEU A 11 0.62 -11.93 3.62
N LYS A 12 0.71 -12.99 4.44
CA LYS A 12 1.93 -13.82 4.52
C LYS A 12 2.23 -14.53 3.21
N VAL A 13 1.21 -15.09 2.55
CA VAL A 13 1.39 -15.73 1.23
C VAL A 13 1.88 -14.71 0.21
N ILE A 14 1.26 -13.52 0.16
CA ILE A 14 1.68 -12.44 -0.75
C ILE A 14 3.11 -12.00 -0.45
N GLN A 15 3.48 -11.89 0.84
CA GLN A 15 4.85 -11.56 1.23
C GLN A 15 5.86 -12.62 0.75
N GLY A 16 5.56 -13.90 0.91
CA GLY A 16 6.43 -14.98 0.41
C GLY A 16 6.64 -14.91 -1.11
N LEU A 17 5.57 -14.64 -1.87
CA LEU A 17 5.65 -14.44 -3.32
C LEU A 17 6.53 -13.24 -3.72
N ALA A 18 6.50 -12.17 -2.93
CA ALA A 18 7.35 -11.01 -3.15
C ALA A 18 8.82 -11.32 -2.82
N GLU A 19 9.09 -12.06 -1.74
CA GLU A 19 10.43 -12.51 -1.34
C GLU A 19 11.05 -13.48 -2.36
N GLU A 20 10.24 -14.23 -3.10
CA GLU A 20 10.68 -15.03 -4.26
C GLU A 20 11.12 -14.19 -5.48
N GLY A 21 10.96 -12.86 -5.42
CA GLY A 21 11.34 -11.96 -6.51
C GLY A 21 10.32 -11.85 -7.64
N ARG A 22 9.05 -12.20 -7.39
CA ARG A 22 7.99 -12.08 -8.40
C ARG A 22 7.62 -10.62 -8.64
N THR A 23 7.33 -10.27 -9.89
CA THR A 23 6.70 -8.99 -10.22
C THR A 23 5.22 -9.04 -9.86
N MET A 24 4.77 -8.14 -9.01
CA MET A 24 3.41 -8.13 -8.47
C MET A 24 2.81 -6.72 -8.53
N ILE A 25 1.52 -6.65 -8.86
CA ILE A 25 0.72 -5.44 -8.71
C ILE A 25 -0.37 -5.77 -7.70
N LEU A 26 -0.49 -4.95 -6.66
CA LEU A 26 -1.45 -5.14 -5.58
C LEU A 26 -2.24 -3.86 -5.35
N VAL A 27 -3.55 -3.99 -5.18
CA VAL A 27 -4.44 -2.92 -4.71
C VAL A 27 -4.84 -3.27 -3.29
N THR A 28 -4.48 -2.42 -2.32
CA THR A 28 -4.72 -2.70 -0.91
C THR A 28 -5.02 -1.45 -0.11
N HIS A 29 -5.78 -1.61 0.97
CA HIS A 29 -5.95 -0.61 2.04
C HIS A 29 -5.04 -0.89 3.25
N GLU A 30 -4.31 -2.02 3.24
CA GLU A 30 -3.39 -2.41 4.30
C GLU A 30 -2.07 -1.65 4.20
N MET A 31 -2.02 -0.44 4.74
CA MET A 31 -0.85 0.45 4.62
C MET A 31 0.42 -0.12 5.27
N GLY A 32 0.29 -0.84 6.39
CA GLY A 32 1.42 -1.50 7.05
C GLY A 32 2.06 -2.56 6.17
N PHE A 33 1.25 -3.28 5.40
CA PHE A 33 1.74 -4.25 4.42
C PHE A 33 2.43 -3.55 3.24
N ALA A 34 1.80 -2.51 2.68
CA ALA A 34 2.36 -1.75 1.57
C ALA A 34 3.74 -1.16 1.94
N ARG A 35 3.90 -0.63 3.16
CA ARG A 35 5.19 -0.13 3.65
C ARG A 35 6.27 -1.20 3.74
N LYS A 36 5.90 -2.43 4.11
CA LYS A 36 6.86 -3.52 4.35
C LYS A 36 7.33 -4.20 3.07
N VAL A 37 6.44 -4.36 2.09
CA VAL A 37 6.65 -5.26 0.95
C VAL A 37 6.77 -4.53 -0.39
N ALA A 38 6.13 -3.38 -0.55
CA ALA A 38 6.14 -2.70 -1.85
C ALA A 38 7.52 -2.09 -2.15
N SER A 39 7.99 -2.23 -3.38
CA SER A 39 9.14 -1.48 -3.89
C SER A 39 8.73 -0.11 -4.45
N GLN A 40 7.47 0.03 -4.85
CA GLN A 40 6.88 1.26 -5.35
C GLN A 40 5.41 1.33 -4.93
N VAL A 41 4.95 2.52 -4.55
CA VAL A 41 3.55 2.82 -4.22
C VAL A 41 3.00 3.80 -5.24
N VAL A 42 1.73 3.62 -5.59
CA VAL A 42 0.98 4.51 -6.48
C VAL A 42 -0.33 4.85 -5.78
N PHE A 43 -0.58 6.13 -5.57
CA PHE A 43 -1.84 6.66 -5.10
C PHE A 43 -2.66 7.15 -6.29
N LEU A 44 -3.85 6.58 -6.45
CA LEU A 44 -4.79 6.93 -7.51
C LEU A 44 -5.90 7.82 -6.95
N HIS A 45 -6.14 8.95 -7.60
CA HIS A 45 -7.25 9.84 -7.31
C HIS A 45 -7.97 10.26 -8.59
N GLN A 46 -9.30 10.12 -8.63
CA GLN A 46 -10.14 10.49 -9.79
C GLN A 46 -9.65 9.94 -11.14
N GLY A 47 -9.15 8.70 -11.14
CA GLY A 47 -8.66 8.04 -12.35
C GLY A 47 -7.28 8.51 -12.81
N GLN A 48 -6.57 9.32 -12.02
CA GLN A 48 -5.21 9.78 -12.30
C GLN A 48 -4.24 9.28 -11.23
N ILE A 49 -2.96 9.13 -11.62
CA ILE A 49 -1.88 8.93 -10.66
C ILE A 49 -1.60 10.29 -10.02
N GLU A 50 -2.05 10.42 -8.78
CA GLU A 50 -1.90 11.64 -7.99
C GLU A 50 -0.48 11.72 -7.39
N GLU A 51 0.01 10.58 -6.90
CA GLU A 51 1.37 10.48 -6.35
C GLU A 51 1.92 9.07 -6.54
N SER A 52 3.22 8.95 -6.81
CA SER A 52 3.90 7.66 -6.93
C SER A 52 5.37 7.76 -6.57
N GLY A 53 5.95 6.70 -6.01
CA GLY A 53 7.34 6.68 -5.58
C GLY A 53 7.65 5.56 -4.61
N HIS A 54 8.79 5.68 -3.91
CA HIS A 54 9.15 4.73 -2.86
C HIS A 54 8.12 4.79 -1.71
N PRO A 55 7.75 3.66 -1.08
CA PRO A 55 6.77 3.65 0.01
C PRO A 55 7.08 4.64 1.12
N ASP A 56 8.36 4.82 1.48
CA ASP A 56 8.74 5.79 2.51
C ASP A 56 8.47 7.23 2.09
N GLU A 57 8.73 7.59 0.83
CA GLU A 57 8.46 8.94 0.35
C GLU A 57 6.95 9.19 0.27
N VAL A 58 6.21 8.25 -0.33
CA VAL A 58 4.78 8.42 -0.59
C VAL A 58 3.94 8.29 0.68
N LEU A 59 4.29 7.38 1.59
CA LEU A 59 3.46 7.07 2.76
C LEU A 59 3.96 7.73 4.06
N ASN A 60 5.26 8.03 4.22
CA ASN A 60 5.75 8.78 5.39
C ASN A 60 5.87 10.29 5.14
N ASN A 61 6.20 10.69 3.90
CA ASN A 61 6.38 12.08 3.54
C ASN A 61 5.57 12.49 2.30
N PRO A 62 4.23 12.24 2.30
CA PRO A 62 3.37 12.49 1.14
C PRO A 62 3.44 13.96 0.72
N LYS A 63 3.62 14.21 -0.58
CA LYS A 63 3.66 15.56 -1.15
C LYS A 63 2.28 16.07 -1.55
N SER A 64 1.38 15.19 -1.97
CA SER A 64 0.00 15.56 -2.32
C SER A 64 -0.82 15.83 -1.06
N GLU A 65 -1.47 16.99 -1.02
CA GLU A 65 -2.48 17.31 0.01
C GLU A 65 -3.60 16.25 0.05
N ARG A 66 -3.93 15.68 -1.11
CA ARG A 66 -4.97 14.67 -1.20
C ARG A 66 -4.55 13.36 -0.55
N LEU A 67 -3.29 12.96 -0.76
CA LEU A 67 -2.73 11.78 -0.11
C LEU A 67 -2.59 11.99 1.41
N GLN A 68 -2.16 13.18 1.85
CA GLN A 68 -2.13 13.54 3.27
C GLN A 68 -3.50 13.40 3.94
N GLN A 69 -4.56 13.93 3.31
CA GLN A 69 -5.93 13.77 3.78
C GLN A 69 -6.34 12.29 3.82
N PHE A 70 -6.05 11.54 2.76
CA PHE A 70 -6.37 10.10 2.69
C PHE A 70 -5.71 9.30 3.80
N LEU A 71 -4.43 9.58 4.09
CA LEU A 71 -3.69 8.91 5.17
C LEU A 71 -4.24 9.32 6.54
N SER A 72 -4.52 10.60 6.78
CA SER A 72 -5.09 11.06 8.06
C SER A 72 -6.45 10.44 8.40
N GLY A 73 -7.26 10.12 7.40
CA GLY A 73 -8.59 9.52 7.57
C GLY A 73 -8.59 8.01 7.81
N ASN A 74 -7.54 7.31 7.35
CA ASN A 74 -7.47 5.85 7.34
C ASN A 74 -6.41 5.26 8.29
N LEU A 75 -5.65 6.10 9.01
CA LEU A 75 -4.67 5.67 10.03
C LEU A 75 -5.28 5.42 11.43
N LYS A 76 -6.53 4.92 11.49
CA LYS A 76 -7.16 4.47 12.75
C LYS A 76 -7.06 2.97 12.91
#